data_AF-A0AA41U0L2-F1
#
_entry.id   AF-A0AA41U0L2-F1
#
_cell.length_a   1.000
_cell.length_b   1.000
_cell.length_c   1.000
_cell.angle_alpha   90.00
_cell.angle_beta   90.00
_cell.angle_gamma   90.00
#
_symmetry.space_group_name_H-M   'P 1'
#
loop_
_entity.id
_entity.type
_entity.pdbx_description
1 polymer ?
#
loop_
_entity_poly.entity_id
_entity_poly.type
_entity_poly.pdbx_seq_one_letter_code
_entity_poly.pdbx_strand_id
1 'polypeptide(L)'
;MGLAVLVLLLALGAGALLGGRVSGLSRLPVRHLPWLGGAFALQLLGALISAPALHQLALLASAGLAVRFAAGNLHIAGIPLAAAGLLLNALVIAVNGGMPLSEHAAARAGVPLDRPGEAGRIAAGPDTVLDAFGESVPVPLPLRPEVDSPGDLMVAAGVGLLVVDGMLRDRGTPVFGALRRRTARPR
;
A
#
# COMPACT_ATOMS: atom_id res chain seq x y z
N MET A 1 2.78 5.39 -8.90
CA MET A 1 3.96 4.82 -8.19
C MET A 1 5.00 5.86 -7.73
N GLY A 2 4.83 7.15 -7.96
CA GLY A 2 5.76 8.18 -7.48
C GLY A 2 5.71 8.36 -5.96
N LEU A 3 4.51 8.32 -5.37
CA LEU A 3 4.24 8.52 -3.96
C LEU A 3 4.91 7.45 -3.11
N ALA A 4 4.72 6.18 -3.47
CA ALA A 4 5.32 5.07 -2.72
C ALA A 4 6.86 5.18 -2.69
N VAL A 5 7.49 5.55 -3.81
CA VAL A 5 8.94 5.79 -3.87
C VAL A 5 9.34 6.99 -3.02
N LEU A 6 8.61 8.10 -3.13
CA LEU A 6 8.87 9.29 -2.32
C LEU A 6 8.77 8.98 -0.81
N VAL A 7 7.70 8.31 -0.39
CA VAL A 7 7.49 7.91 1.00
C VAL A 7 8.60 6.96 1.47
N LEU A 8 9.02 6.02 0.63
CA LEU A 8 10.14 5.13 0.95
C LEU A 8 11.45 5.92 1.15
N LEU A 9 11.77 6.86 0.26
CA LEU A 9 12.96 7.70 0.38
C LEU A 9 12.92 8.59 1.63
N LEU A 10 11.77 9.21 1.90
CA LEU A 10 11.55 10.02 3.10
C LEU A 10 11.65 9.18 4.37
N ALA A 11 11.09 7.96 4.38
CA ALA A 11 11.15 7.06 5.51
C ALA A 11 12.58 6.56 5.78
N LEU A 12 13.34 6.24 4.72
CA LEU A 12 14.76 5.88 4.84
C LEU A 12 15.58 7.06 5.37
N GLY A 13 15.35 8.26 4.84
CA GLY A 13 16.00 9.49 5.29
C GLY A 13 15.67 9.80 6.75
N ALA A 14 14.39 9.77 7.13
CA ALA A 14 13.94 9.98 8.50
C ALA A 14 14.52 8.91 9.45
N GLY A 15 14.49 7.63 9.06
CA GLY A 15 15.10 6.54 9.82
C GLY A 15 16.60 6.75 10.03
N ALA A 16 17.32 7.20 9.01
CA ALA A 16 18.75 7.50 9.09
C ALA A 16 19.05 8.75 9.95
N LEU A 17 18.25 9.82 9.85
CA LEU A 17 18.38 11.03 10.66
C LEU A 17 18.07 10.77 12.14
N LEU A 18 17.11 9.88 12.41
CA LEU A 18 16.83 9.36 13.75
C LEU A 18 17.91 8.35 14.20
N GLY A 19 18.91 8.09 13.35
CA GLY A 19 20.09 7.26 13.60
C GLY A 19 19.81 5.77 13.68
N GLY A 20 18.76 5.32 13.00
CA GLY A 20 18.51 3.93 12.68
C GLY A 20 19.41 3.41 11.57
N ARG A 21 19.44 2.09 11.38
CA ARG A 21 20.26 1.42 10.37
C ARG A 21 19.37 0.54 9.51
N VAL A 22 19.65 0.50 8.20
CA VAL A 22 18.94 -0.39 7.26
C VAL A 22 19.08 -1.87 7.69
N SER A 23 20.18 -2.23 8.36
CA SER A 23 20.37 -3.55 8.99
C SER A 23 19.30 -3.91 10.03
N GLY A 24 18.62 -2.94 10.63
CA GLY A 24 17.51 -3.19 11.55
C GLY A 24 16.30 -3.82 10.86
N LEU A 25 16.11 -3.55 9.56
CA LEU A 25 15.00 -4.12 8.78
C LEU A 25 15.11 -5.64 8.63
N SER A 26 16.33 -6.19 8.50
CA SER A 26 16.53 -7.64 8.39
C SER A 26 16.26 -8.38 9.71
N ARG A 27 16.14 -7.64 10.83
CA ARG A 27 15.79 -8.19 12.14
C ARG A 27 14.29 -8.14 12.43
N LEU A 28 13.47 -7.67 11.49
CA LEU A 28 12.02 -7.73 11.64
C LEU A 28 11.59 -9.19 11.77
N PRO A 29 10.78 -9.56 12.78
CA PRO A 29 10.32 -10.93 13.00
C PRO A 29 9.20 -11.29 12.01
N VAL A 30 9.45 -11.09 10.72
CA VAL A 30 8.49 -11.32 9.65
C VAL A 30 8.25 -12.81 9.53
N ARG A 31 6.99 -13.20 9.65
CA ARG A 31 6.54 -14.57 9.45
C ARG A 31 6.02 -14.70 8.03
N HIS A 32 6.04 -15.93 7.50
CA HIS A 32 5.19 -16.27 6.36
C HIS A 32 5.53 -15.48 5.07
N LEU A 33 6.80 -15.12 4.88
CA LEU A 33 7.29 -14.37 3.71
C LEU A 33 6.92 -14.98 2.34
N PRO A 34 6.86 -16.33 2.16
CA PRO A 34 6.41 -16.92 0.90
C PRO A 34 5.00 -16.48 0.46
N TRP A 35 4.11 -16.13 1.39
CA TRP A 35 2.78 -15.64 1.04
C TRP A 35 2.82 -14.24 0.43
N LEU A 36 3.70 -13.38 0.93
CA LEU A 36 3.95 -12.07 0.30
C LEU A 36 4.59 -12.22 -1.08
N GLY A 37 5.55 -13.14 -1.22
CA GLY A 37 6.14 -13.47 -2.51
C GLY A 37 5.11 -14.01 -3.51
N GLY A 38 4.20 -14.88 -3.05
CA GLY A 38 3.09 -15.40 -3.86
C GLY A 38 2.11 -14.31 -4.28
N ALA A 39 1.75 -13.39 -3.38
CA ALA A 39 0.90 -12.24 -3.70
C ALA A 39 1.54 -11.39 -4.81
N PHE A 40 2.82 -11.05 -4.65
CA PHE A 40 3.57 -10.30 -5.65
C PHE A 40 3.65 -11.03 -7.00
N ALA A 41 3.93 -12.34 -6.98
CA ALA A 41 3.98 -13.15 -8.19
C ALA A 41 2.62 -13.19 -8.92
N LEU A 42 1.51 -13.34 -8.18
CA LEU A 42 0.17 -13.28 -8.76
C LEU A 42 -0.14 -11.91 -9.37
N GLN A 43 0.28 -10.82 -8.73
CA GLN A 43 0.12 -9.48 -9.27
C GLN A 43 0.88 -9.32 -10.60
N LEU A 44 2.13 -9.80 -10.64
CA LEU A 44 2.97 -9.74 -11.83
C LEU A 44 2.41 -10.59 -12.96
N LEU A 45 1.99 -11.82 -12.67
CA LEU A 45 1.35 -12.71 -13.64
C LEU A 45 0.03 -12.11 -14.14
N GLY A 46 -0.80 -11.57 -13.24
CA GLY A 46 -2.05 -10.89 -13.57
C GLY A 46 -1.84 -9.69 -14.50
N ALA A 47 -0.77 -8.93 -14.31
CA ALA A 47 -0.42 -7.80 -15.17
C ALA A 47 -0.02 -8.22 -16.60
N LEU A 48 0.43 -9.46 -16.79
CA LEU A 48 0.75 -10.04 -18.11
C LEU A 48 -0.48 -10.64 -18.81
N ILE A 49 -1.61 -10.77 -18.12
CA ILE A 49 -2.83 -11.40 -18.66
C ILE A 49 -3.80 -10.31 -19.15
N SER A 50 -4.12 -10.34 -20.44
CA SER A 50 -5.08 -9.41 -21.05
C SER A 50 -6.55 -9.79 -20.81
N ALA A 51 -6.83 -10.99 -20.29
CA ALA A 51 -8.18 -11.46 -20.01
C ALA A 51 -8.70 -10.87 -18.68
N PRO A 52 -9.76 -10.03 -18.68
CA PRO A 52 -10.19 -9.29 -17.49
C PRO A 52 -10.56 -10.18 -16.31
N ALA A 53 -11.28 -11.29 -16.56
CA ALA A 53 -11.69 -12.22 -15.52
C ALA A 53 -10.49 -12.90 -14.83
N LEU A 54 -9.44 -13.25 -15.58
CA LEU A 54 -8.22 -13.85 -15.02
C LEU A 54 -7.38 -12.81 -14.27
N HIS A 55 -7.34 -11.57 -14.76
CA HIS A 55 -6.71 -10.46 -14.05
C HIS A 55 -7.38 -10.20 -12.70
N GLN A 56 -8.72 -10.14 -12.68
CA GLN A 56 -9.51 -10.01 -11.44
C GLN A 56 -9.28 -11.19 -10.49
N LEU A 57 -9.25 -12.42 -11.00
CA LEU A 57 -8.95 -13.59 -10.18
C LEU A 57 -7.55 -13.52 -9.57
N ALA A 58 -6.54 -13.15 -10.36
CA ALA A 58 -5.16 -12.98 -9.90
C ALA A 58 -5.06 -11.89 -8.82
N LEU A 59 -5.81 -10.79 -8.98
CA LEU A 59 -5.88 -9.71 -8.00
C LEU A 59 -6.53 -10.15 -6.69
N LEU A 60 -7.68 -10.83 -6.74
CA LEU A 60 -8.37 -11.34 -5.56
C LEU A 60 -7.52 -12.40 -4.83
N ALA A 61 -6.88 -13.29 -5.59
CA ALA A 61 -5.98 -14.30 -5.04
C ALA A 61 -4.76 -13.64 -4.38
N SER A 62 -4.14 -12.64 -5.04
CA SER A 62 -3.05 -11.85 -4.46
C SER A 62 -3.47 -11.16 -3.17
N ALA A 63 -4.64 -10.51 -3.16
CA ALA A 63 -5.18 -9.85 -1.97
C ALA A 63 -5.38 -10.86 -0.82
N GLY A 64 -5.92 -12.07 -1.11
CA GLY A 64 -6.05 -13.14 -0.13
C GLY A 64 -4.71 -13.59 0.46
N LEU A 65 -3.68 -13.73 -0.38
CA LEU A 65 -2.32 -14.06 0.08
C LEU A 65 -1.71 -12.95 0.93
N ALA A 66 -1.91 -11.69 0.55
CA ALA A 66 -1.44 -10.53 1.30
C ALA A 66 -2.15 -10.41 2.66
N VAL A 67 -3.45 -10.71 2.74
CA VAL A 67 -4.20 -10.80 4.00
C VAL A 67 -3.66 -11.92 4.87
N ARG A 68 -3.40 -13.10 4.29
CA ARG A 68 -2.82 -14.24 5.02
C ARG A 68 -1.44 -13.92 5.58
N PHE A 69 -0.62 -13.19 4.83
CA PHE A 69 0.65 -12.65 5.29
C PHE A 69 0.44 -11.63 6.42
N ALA A 70 -0.43 -10.65 6.23
CA ALA A 70 -0.70 -9.59 7.20
C ALA A 70 -1.21 -10.14 8.53
N ALA A 71 -2.12 -11.13 8.51
CA ALA A 71 -2.65 -11.78 9.70
C ALA A 71 -1.56 -12.38 10.60
N GLY A 72 -0.48 -12.92 10.01
CA GLY A 72 0.68 -13.42 10.76
C GLY A 72 1.60 -12.33 11.31
N ASN A 73 1.44 -11.09 10.86
CA ASN A 73 2.38 -9.99 11.03
C ASN A 73 1.73 -8.69 11.55
N LEU A 74 0.49 -8.73 12.04
CA LEU A 74 -0.22 -7.54 12.58
C LEU A 74 0.48 -6.88 13.77
N HIS A 75 1.42 -7.58 14.41
CA HIS A 75 2.22 -7.08 15.52
C HIS A 75 3.37 -6.17 15.06
N ILE A 76 3.67 -6.11 13.76
CA ILE A 76 4.72 -5.28 13.18
C ILE A 76 4.10 -3.94 12.76
N ALA A 77 4.73 -2.83 13.14
CA ALA A 77 4.27 -1.49 12.79
C ALA A 77 4.18 -1.33 11.27
N GLY A 78 3.13 -0.65 10.79
CA GLY A 78 2.91 -0.40 9.37
C GLY A 78 2.17 -1.51 8.62
N ILE A 79 2.36 -2.79 8.99
CA ILE A 79 1.70 -3.92 8.31
C ILE A 79 0.16 -3.86 8.39
N PRO A 80 -0.47 -3.61 9.55
CA PRO A 80 -1.93 -3.49 9.62
C PRO A 80 -2.48 -2.37 8.71
N LEU A 81 -1.79 -1.23 8.66
CA LEU A 81 -2.22 -0.08 7.87
C LEU A 81 -2.09 -0.36 6.37
N ALA A 82 -0.97 -0.96 5.95
CA ALA A 82 -0.76 -1.35 4.56
C ALA A 82 -1.75 -2.44 4.13
N ALA A 83 -2.03 -3.41 4.99
CA ALA A 83 -3.02 -4.45 4.71
C ALA A 83 -4.43 -3.88 4.57
N ALA A 84 -4.81 -2.92 5.42
CA ALA A 84 -6.10 -2.24 5.33
C ALA A 84 -6.22 -1.44 4.02
N GLY A 85 -5.17 -0.72 3.60
CA GLY A 85 -5.15 -0.02 2.32
C GLY A 85 -5.27 -0.96 1.13
N LEU A 86 -4.55 -2.08 1.14
CA LEU A 86 -4.63 -3.10 0.09
C LEU A 86 -6.02 -3.75 0.00
N LEU A 87 -6.62 -4.06 1.15
CA LEU A 87 -7.99 -4.60 1.23
C LEU A 87 -9.02 -3.63 0.67
N LEU A 88 -8.87 -2.34 0.99
CA LEU A 88 -9.74 -1.29 0.46
C LEU A 88 -9.64 -1.20 -1.07
N ASN A 89 -8.42 -1.19 -1.63
CA ASN A 89 -8.23 -1.21 -3.08
C ASN A 89 -8.81 -2.47 -3.73
N ALA A 90 -8.59 -3.64 -3.14
CA ALA A 90 -9.14 -4.89 -3.65
C ALA A 90 -10.67 -4.87 -3.66
N LEU A 91 -11.30 -4.30 -2.62
CA LEU A 91 -12.75 -4.14 -2.56
C LEU A 91 -13.27 -3.20 -3.66
N VAL A 92 -12.64 -2.03 -3.85
CA VAL A 92 -12.99 -1.07 -4.91
C VAL A 92 -12.90 -1.73 -6.28
N ILE A 93 -11.83 -2.47 -6.55
CA ILE A 93 -11.65 -3.17 -7.83
C ILE A 93 -12.67 -4.30 -7.99
N ALA A 94 -12.97 -5.05 -6.94
CA ALA A 94 -13.93 -6.15 -7.00
C ALA A 94 -15.35 -5.68 -7.32
N VAL A 95 -15.79 -4.56 -6.74
CA VAL A 95 -17.16 -4.05 -6.94
C VAL A 95 -17.35 -3.31 -8.25
N ASN A 96 -16.29 -2.67 -8.79
CA ASN A 96 -16.37 -1.90 -10.03
C ASN A 96 -15.80 -2.62 -11.25
N GLY A 97 -15.12 -3.76 -11.06
CA GLY A 97 -14.42 -4.49 -12.10
C GLY A 97 -13.08 -3.90 -12.52
N GLY A 98 -12.67 -2.79 -11.89
CA GLY A 98 -11.45 -2.04 -12.13
C GLY A 98 -11.30 -0.91 -11.12
N MET A 99 -10.17 -0.20 -11.15
CA MET A 99 -9.89 0.94 -10.29
C MET A 99 -10.46 2.22 -10.91
N PRO A 100 -11.48 2.87 -10.32
CA PRO A 100 -12.08 4.09 -10.87
C PRO A 100 -11.13 5.28 -10.78
N LEU A 101 -10.95 6.00 -11.87
CA LEU A 101 -10.19 7.25 -11.95
C LEU A 101 -11.15 8.44 -11.93
N SER A 102 -11.00 9.32 -10.93
CA SER A 102 -11.77 10.55 -10.84
C SER A 102 -11.27 11.59 -11.86
N GLU A 103 -12.15 12.03 -12.76
CA GLU A 103 -11.80 13.06 -13.76
C GLU A 103 -11.33 14.36 -13.11
N HIS A 104 -11.97 14.74 -12.01
CA HIS A 104 -11.60 15.94 -11.26
C HIS A 104 -10.21 15.81 -10.64
N ALA A 105 -9.87 14.64 -10.10
CA ALA A 105 -8.55 14.41 -9.52
C ALA A 105 -7.46 14.37 -10.60
N ALA A 106 -7.74 13.74 -11.74
CA ALA A 106 -6.85 13.73 -12.91
C ALA A 106 -6.59 15.14 -13.44
N ALA A 107 -7.63 15.97 -13.59
CA ALA A 107 -7.50 17.35 -14.00
C ALA A 107 -6.65 18.17 -13.02
N ARG A 108 -6.84 18.01 -11.71
CA ARG A 108 -6.05 18.72 -10.68
C ARG A 108 -4.59 18.26 -10.63
N ALA A 109 -4.32 16.99 -10.88
CA ALA A 109 -2.96 16.47 -10.93
C ALA A 109 -2.25 16.79 -12.26
N GLY A 110 -2.98 17.19 -13.31
CA GLY A 110 -2.42 17.36 -14.65
C GLY A 110 -2.15 16.03 -15.35
N VAL A 111 -2.93 14.99 -15.03
CA VAL A 111 -2.84 13.66 -15.62
C VAL A 111 -3.84 13.56 -16.77
N PRO A 112 -3.42 13.16 -18.00
CA PRO A 112 -4.35 12.92 -19.09
C PRO A 112 -5.31 11.77 -18.73
N LEU A 113 -6.62 11.99 -18.91
CA LEU A 113 -7.64 10.95 -18.74
C LEU A 113 -7.39 9.76 -19.66
N ASP A 114 -6.82 10.06 -20.82
CA ASP A 114 -6.63 9.14 -21.92
C ASP A 114 -5.34 8.33 -21.80
N ARG A 115 -4.65 8.25 -20.64
CA ARG A 115 -3.43 7.42 -20.51
C ARG A 115 -3.84 5.94 -20.50
N PRO A 116 -3.80 5.23 -21.65
CA PRO A 116 -4.20 3.84 -21.73
C PRO A 116 -2.95 3.04 -21.43
N GLY A 117 -2.77 2.60 -20.18
CA GLY A 117 -1.50 1.95 -19.83
C GLY A 117 -1.43 1.25 -18.49
N GLU A 118 -2.33 1.54 -17.55
CA GLU A 118 -2.37 0.79 -16.30
C GLU A 118 -3.54 -0.20 -16.34
N ALA A 119 -3.18 -1.48 -16.51
CA ALA A 119 -4.12 -2.58 -16.59
C ALA A 119 -5.08 -2.56 -15.39
N GLY A 120 -6.38 -2.39 -15.67
CA GLY A 120 -7.43 -2.39 -14.66
C GLY A 120 -7.98 -1.02 -14.25
N ARG A 121 -7.48 0.10 -14.78
CA ARG A 121 -8.05 1.44 -14.53
C ARG A 121 -9.32 1.66 -15.38
N ILE A 122 -10.38 2.21 -14.78
CA ILE A 122 -11.64 2.53 -15.46
C ILE A 122 -12.02 4.00 -15.19
N ALA A 123 -12.75 4.64 -16.09
CA ALA A 123 -13.27 5.98 -15.81
C ALA A 123 -14.35 5.91 -14.72
N ALA A 124 -14.29 6.80 -13.73
CA ALA A 124 -15.37 6.95 -12.76
C ALA A 124 -16.62 7.49 -13.47
N GLY A 125 -17.78 6.88 -13.20
CA GLY A 125 -19.05 7.22 -13.82
C GLY A 125 -20.22 7.13 -12.83
N PRO A 126 -21.46 7.35 -13.30
CA PRO A 126 -22.65 7.37 -12.44
C PRO A 126 -22.89 6.07 -11.66
N ASP A 127 -22.44 4.94 -12.22
CA ASP A 127 -22.59 3.61 -11.63
C ASP A 127 -21.39 3.20 -10.74
N THR A 128 -20.40 4.08 -10.56
CA THR A 128 -19.22 3.77 -9.74
C THR A 128 -19.58 3.67 -8.26
N VAL A 129 -19.27 2.51 -7.68
CA VAL A 129 -19.46 2.21 -6.27
C VAL A 129 -18.15 2.49 -5.53
N LEU A 130 -18.19 3.14 -4.37
CA LEU A 130 -16.98 3.54 -3.61
C LEU A 130 -16.06 4.53 -4.37
N ASP A 131 -16.60 5.42 -5.19
CA ASP A 131 -15.84 6.42 -5.97
C ASP A 131 -14.80 7.21 -5.13
N ALA A 132 -15.17 7.61 -3.91
CA ALA A 132 -14.26 8.30 -2.99
C ALA A 132 -12.97 7.51 -2.67
N PHE A 133 -13.01 6.18 -2.79
CA PHE A 133 -11.90 5.27 -2.53
C PHE A 133 -11.21 4.75 -3.79
N GLY A 134 -11.71 5.14 -4.97
CA GLY A 134 -10.95 5.05 -6.21
C GLY A 134 -9.76 6.02 -6.20
N GLU A 135 -9.20 6.27 -7.36
CA GLU A 135 -8.13 7.24 -7.54
C GLU A 135 -8.73 8.65 -7.53
N SER A 136 -8.91 9.15 -6.32
CA SER A 136 -9.54 10.42 -6.00
C SER A 136 -8.55 11.45 -5.44
N VAL A 137 -7.33 11.02 -5.07
CA VAL A 137 -6.33 11.86 -4.42
C VAL A 137 -5.32 12.35 -5.46
N PRO A 138 -5.37 13.65 -5.85
CA PRO A 138 -4.38 14.20 -6.74
C PRO A 138 -3.03 14.32 -6.02
N VAL A 139 -1.99 13.76 -6.60
CA VAL A 139 -0.62 13.87 -6.11
C VAL A 139 0.20 14.60 -7.18
N PRO A 140 0.28 15.94 -7.12
CA PRO A 140 0.99 16.75 -8.11
C PRO A 140 2.50 16.69 -7.86
N LEU A 141 3.12 15.53 -8.10
CA LEU A 141 4.57 15.43 -7.99
C LEU A 141 5.21 16.14 -9.20
N PRO A 142 6.24 16.99 -8.98
CA PRO A 142 6.82 17.83 -10.02
C PRO A 142 7.43 17.06 -11.20
N LEU A 143 7.80 15.79 -10.99
CA LEU A 143 8.40 14.92 -12.00
C LEU A 143 7.42 13.89 -12.57
N ARG A 144 6.36 13.55 -11.84
CA ARG A 144 5.41 12.47 -12.18
C ARG A 144 4.04 12.75 -11.55
N PRO A 145 3.24 13.65 -12.14
CA PRO A 145 1.87 13.85 -11.67
C PRO A 145 1.11 12.53 -11.73
N GLU A 146 0.42 12.20 -10.63
CA GLU A 146 -0.36 10.99 -10.52
C GLU A 146 -1.62 11.23 -9.68
N VAL A 147 -2.55 10.30 -9.79
CA VAL A 147 -3.72 10.24 -8.93
C VAL A 147 -3.66 8.90 -8.24
N ASP A 148 -3.62 8.95 -6.91
CA ASP A 148 -3.55 7.77 -6.07
C ASP A 148 -4.88 7.58 -5.35
N SER A 149 -5.11 6.36 -4.87
CA SER A 149 -6.27 6.07 -4.04
C SER A 149 -6.00 6.30 -2.55
N PRO A 150 -7.02 6.51 -1.71
CA PRO A 150 -6.86 6.46 -0.26
C PRO A 150 -6.21 5.16 0.23
N GLY A 151 -6.47 4.04 -0.44
CA GLY A 151 -5.82 2.76 -0.14
C GLY A 151 -4.32 2.78 -0.42
N ASP A 152 -3.89 3.39 -1.52
CA ASP A 152 -2.47 3.55 -1.86
C ASP A 152 -1.74 4.46 -0.86
N LEU A 153 -2.42 5.52 -0.39
CA LEU A 153 -1.91 6.38 0.68
C LEU A 153 -1.70 5.58 1.98
N MET A 154 -2.65 4.71 2.34
CA MET A 154 -2.52 3.83 3.50
C MET A 154 -1.38 2.82 3.33
N VAL A 155 -1.23 2.22 2.14
CA VAL A 155 -0.11 1.34 1.81
C VAL A 155 1.21 2.07 1.94
N ALA A 156 1.35 3.24 1.32
CA ALA A 156 2.57 4.04 1.37
C ALA A 156 2.91 4.45 2.82
N ALA A 157 1.94 4.95 3.58
CA ALA A 157 2.12 5.30 4.99
C ALA A 157 2.50 4.08 5.85
N GLY A 158 1.87 2.93 5.61
CA GLY A 158 2.18 1.67 6.28
C GLY A 158 3.61 1.21 6.00
N VAL A 159 4.05 1.27 4.74
CA VAL A 159 5.43 0.97 4.34
C VAL A 159 6.41 1.94 4.99
N GLY A 160 6.12 3.24 4.96
CA GLY A 160 6.96 4.25 5.60
C GLY A 160 7.14 4.00 7.09
N LEU A 161 6.04 3.68 7.80
CA LEU A 161 6.06 3.33 9.22
C LEU A 161 6.87 2.05 9.49
N LEU A 162 6.69 1.02 8.66
CA LEU A 162 7.46 -0.23 8.76
C LEU A 162 8.97 0.03 8.61
N VAL A 163 9.35 0.88 7.66
CA VAL A 163 10.75 1.23 7.40
C VAL A 163 11.35 1.99 8.57
N VAL A 164 10.68 3.03 9.05
CA VAL A 164 11.18 3.83 10.19
C VAL A 164 11.27 2.99 11.46
N ASP A 165 10.23 2.23 11.82
CA ASP A 165 10.26 1.35 13.00
C ASP A 165 11.37 0.30 12.87
N GLY A 166 11.45 -0.36 11.71
CA GLY A 166 12.45 -1.40 11.46
C GLY A 166 13.88 -0.89 11.53
N MET A 167 14.16 0.29 10.98
CA MET A 167 15.49 0.91 11.07
C MET A 167 15.90 1.26 12.51
N LEU A 168 14.93 1.58 13.38
CA LEU A 168 15.18 1.98 14.77
C LEU A 168 15.25 0.81 15.76
N ARG A 169 14.95 -0.42 15.32
CA ARG A 169 14.98 -1.62 16.18
C ARG A 169 16.33 -1.95 16.80
N ASP A 170 17.43 -1.62 16.13
CA ASP A 170 18.79 -1.82 16.66
C ASP A 170 19.05 -1.01 17.96
N ARG A 171 18.16 -0.06 18.32
CA ARG A 171 18.26 0.75 19.55
C ARG A 171 17.44 0.23 20.74
N GLY A 172 16.67 -0.85 20.59
CA GLY A 172 15.77 -1.34 21.64
C GLY A 172 14.63 -0.39 22.03
N THR A 173 14.44 0.70 21.27
CA THR A 173 13.38 1.70 21.47
C THR A 173 12.33 1.54 20.37
N PRO A 174 11.28 0.74 20.58
CA PRO A 174 10.16 0.74 19.65
C PRO A 174 9.47 2.09 19.76
N VAL A 175 9.54 2.91 18.71
CA VAL A 175 8.97 4.29 18.67
C VAL A 175 7.49 4.29 19.07
N PHE A 176 6.75 3.24 18.70
CA PHE A 176 5.33 3.11 18.99
C PHE A 176 4.98 1.96 19.95
N GLY A 177 5.95 1.12 20.34
CA GLY A 177 5.72 -0.03 21.24
C GLY A 177 5.61 0.35 22.72
N ALA A 178 6.08 1.54 23.10
CA ALA A 178 6.01 2.03 24.48
C ALA A 178 4.57 2.29 24.96
N LEU A 179 3.65 2.66 24.05
CA LEU A 179 2.25 2.94 24.41
C LEU A 179 1.46 1.69 24.78
N ARG A 180 1.82 0.52 24.21
CA ARG A 180 1.12 -0.74 24.46
C ARG A 180 1.53 -1.44 25.76
N ARG A 181 2.66 -1.06 26.36
CA ARG A 181 3.13 -1.61 27.64
C ARG A 181 2.58 -0.89 28.88
N ARG A 182 2.03 0.32 28.73
CA ARG A 182 1.49 1.10 29.87
C ARG A 182 0.09 0.65 30.31
N THR A 183 -0.68 -0.03 29.45
CA THR A 183 -2.04 -0.48 29.75
C THR A 183 -2.12 -1.90 30.34
N ALA A 184 -1.00 -2.63 30.39
CA ALA A 184 -0.95 -4.04 30.80
C ALA A 184 -0.27 -4.26 32.18
N ARG A 185 -0.13 -3.23 33.02
CA ARG A 185 0.22 -3.41 34.44
C ARG A 185 -1.07 -3.34 35.28
N PRO A 186 -1.64 -4.48 35.72
CA PRO A 186 -2.46 -4.47 36.91
C PRO A 186 -1.58 -4.08 38.11
N ARG A 187 -2.14 -3.27 39.00
CA ARG A 187 -1.53 -2.90 40.28
C ARG A 187 -1.49 -4.10 41.23
#